data_AF-A0A1I4B7X9-F1
#
_entry.id   AF-A0A1I4B7X9-F1
#
_cell.length_a   1.000
_cell.length_b   1.000
_cell.length_c   1.000
_cell.angle_alpha   90.00
_cell.angle_beta   90.00
_cell.angle_gamma   90.00
#
_symmetry.space_group_name_H-M   'P 1'
#
loop_
_entity.id
_entity.type
_entity.pdbx_description
1 polymer ?
#
loop_
_entity_poly.entity_id
_entity_poly.type
_entity_poly.pdbx_seq_one_letter_code
_entity_poly.pdbx_strand_id
1 'polypeptide(L)'
;MPSRSALLGLSALALVTSAAQAQQPTGQTELNCAQFTRNPDGSWSVKQPLELFSDNGRVRIMPGPPFKPGMSFGGLDIARMLEEQCR
;
A
#
# COMPACT_ATOMS: atom_id res chain seq x y z
N MET A 1 11.22 -70.02 -4.44
CA MET A 1 12.21 -69.49 -3.47
C MET A 1 13.10 -68.51 -4.23
N PRO A 2 13.39 -67.27 -3.76
CA PRO A 2 12.87 -66.53 -2.62
C PRO A 2 12.16 -65.21 -3.01
N SER A 3 11.33 -64.75 -2.06
CA SER A 3 10.81 -63.40 -1.92
C SER A 3 11.91 -62.46 -1.41
N ARG A 4 11.92 -61.19 -1.83
CA ARG A 4 12.55 -60.08 -1.10
C ARG A 4 11.80 -58.76 -1.33
N SER A 5 11.01 -58.42 -0.33
CA SER A 5 10.53 -57.09 0.01
C SER A 5 11.63 -56.03 -0.03
N ALA A 6 11.23 -54.78 -0.28
CA ALA A 6 11.32 -53.66 0.68
C ALA A 6 11.76 -52.34 0.01
N LEU A 7 10.80 -51.41 -0.03
CA LEU A 7 10.92 -50.04 0.47
C LEU A 7 12.18 -49.25 0.09
N LEU A 8 12.08 -48.44 -0.96
CA LEU A 8 12.77 -47.16 -1.12
C LEU A 8 11.83 -46.29 -1.95
N GLY A 9 11.26 -45.18 -1.53
CA GLY A 9 11.54 -44.28 -0.42
C GLY A 9 11.06 -42.93 -0.96
N LEU A 10 9.86 -42.51 -0.57
CA LEU A 10 9.33 -41.20 -0.96
C LEU A 10 10.26 -40.13 -0.40
N SER A 11 10.81 -39.28 -1.25
CA SER A 11 11.48 -38.05 -0.83
C SER A 11 11.09 -36.94 -1.79
N ALA A 12 9.89 -36.41 -1.57
CA ALA A 12 9.45 -35.15 -2.17
C ALA A 12 10.13 -33.99 -1.42
N LEU A 13 11.27 -33.52 -1.95
CA LEU A 13 11.87 -32.25 -1.53
C LEU A 13 11.19 -31.10 -2.28
N ALA A 14 10.00 -30.70 -1.81
CA ALA A 14 9.42 -29.43 -2.20
C ALA A 14 10.11 -28.31 -1.40
N LEU A 15 11.24 -27.81 -1.89
CA LEU A 15 11.85 -26.57 -1.42
C LEU A 15 11.02 -25.39 -1.96
N VAL A 16 9.86 -25.15 -1.35
CA VAL A 16 9.20 -23.83 -1.44
C VAL A 16 10.03 -22.87 -0.60
N THR A 17 11.05 -22.30 -1.22
CA THR A 17 11.75 -21.14 -0.69
C THR A 17 10.76 -19.97 -0.75
N SER A 18 10.19 -19.62 0.40
CA SER A 18 9.37 -18.41 0.54
C SER A 18 10.27 -17.21 0.27
N ALA A 19 10.30 -16.73 -0.97
CA ALA A 19 10.67 -15.35 -1.24
C ALA A 19 9.70 -14.49 -0.43
N ALA A 20 10.25 -13.64 0.43
CA ALA A 20 9.50 -12.69 1.24
C ALA A 20 8.33 -12.14 0.42
N GLN A 21 7.11 -12.49 0.81
CA GLN A 21 5.92 -11.83 0.32
C GLN A 21 6.03 -10.40 0.83
N ALA A 22 6.63 -9.52 0.03
CA ALA A 22 6.37 -8.10 0.13
C ALA A 22 4.86 -8.00 0.03
N GLN A 23 4.21 -7.77 1.16
CA GLN A 23 2.79 -7.49 1.22
C GLN A 23 2.60 -6.26 0.33
N GLN A 24 2.24 -6.49 -0.93
CA GLN A 24 1.74 -5.44 -1.79
C GLN A 24 0.49 -4.94 -1.06
N PRO A 25 0.43 -3.66 -0.65
CA PRO A 25 -0.80 -3.13 -0.09
C PRO A 25 -1.83 -3.18 -1.21
N THR A 26 -2.64 -4.23 -1.23
CA THR A 26 -3.79 -4.37 -2.13
C THR A 26 -5.00 -3.60 -1.61
N GLY A 27 -4.79 -2.68 -0.67
CA GLY A 27 -5.78 -1.77 -0.13
C GLY A 27 -5.44 -0.35 -0.53
N GLN A 28 -6.47 0.43 -0.86
CA GLN A 28 -6.38 1.87 -1.03
C GLN A 28 -5.51 2.47 0.08
N THR A 29 -4.53 3.28 -0.29
CA THR A 29 -3.60 3.88 0.67
C THR A 29 -4.38 4.58 1.79
N GLU A 30 -4.23 4.06 3.01
CA GLU A 30 -4.86 4.62 4.19
C GLU A 30 -4.15 5.92 4.56
N LEU A 31 -4.94 6.98 4.76
CA LEU A 31 -4.45 8.31 5.09
C LEU A 31 -4.55 8.57 6.59
N ASN A 32 -3.47 9.05 7.18
CA ASN A 32 -3.51 9.56 8.55
C ASN A 32 -4.16 10.95 8.57
N CYS A 33 -5.46 11.01 8.86
CA CYS A 33 -6.25 12.24 8.89
C CYS A 33 -5.65 13.35 9.78
N ALA A 34 -4.93 12.98 10.85
CA ALA A 34 -4.30 13.96 11.74
C ALA A 34 -3.19 14.77 11.05
N GLN A 35 -2.63 14.29 9.94
CA GLN A 35 -1.59 14.98 9.17
C GLN A 35 -2.15 16.04 8.21
N PHE A 36 -3.47 16.15 8.10
CA PHE A 36 -4.14 17.08 7.19
C PHE A 36 -5.09 18.03 7.92
N THR A 37 -5.36 19.17 7.28
CA THR A 37 -6.36 20.15 7.72
C THR A 37 -7.32 20.39 6.57
N ARG A 38 -8.62 20.25 6.82
CA ARG A 38 -9.67 20.66 5.89
C ARG A 38 -9.82 22.17 5.94
N ASN A 39 -9.70 22.84 4.80
CA ASN A 39 -9.85 24.28 4.67
C ASN A 39 -11.34 24.65 4.51
N PRO A 40 -11.75 25.90 4.80
CA PRO A 40 -13.14 26.34 4.66
C PRO A 40 -13.69 26.22 3.23
N ASP A 41 -12.83 26.31 2.22
CA ASP A 41 -13.19 26.17 0.80
C ASP A 41 -13.32 24.71 0.33
N GLY A 42 -13.17 23.75 1.25
CA GLY A 42 -13.25 22.30 0.97
C GLY A 42 -11.96 21.68 0.43
N SER A 43 -10.90 22.46 0.26
CA SER A 43 -9.57 21.93 -0.07
C SER A 43 -8.87 21.36 1.17
N TRP A 44 -7.80 20.58 0.98
CA TRP A 44 -7.04 19.97 2.07
C TRP A 44 -5.59 20.41 2.05
N SER A 45 -5.07 20.81 3.21
CA SER A 45 -3.66 21.18 3.40
C SER A 45 -2.94 20.11 4.20
N VAL A 46 -1.73 19.74 3.80
CA VAL A 46 -0.85 18.87 4.59
C VAL A 46 -0.12 19.69 5.66
N LYS A 47 -0.06 19.18 6.89
CA LYS A 47 0.58 19.87 8.04
C LYS A 47 2.10 19.69 8.05
N GLN A 48 2.59 18.53 7.66
CA GLN A 48 4.00 18.14 7.72
C GLN A 48 4.39 17.21 6.55
N PRO A 49 5.67 17.12 6.19
CA PRO A 49 6.13 16.17 5.18
C PRO A 49 5.72 14.74 5.49
N LEU A 50 5.24 14.01 4.49
CA LEU A 50 4.88 12.59 4.60
C LEU A 50 5.12 11.86 3.29
N GLU A 51 5.17 10.53 3.37
CA GLU A 51 5.26 9.66 2.20
C GLU A 51 4.00 8.81 2.10
N LEU A 52 3.41 8.77 0.90
CA LEU A 52 2.36 7.84 0.54
C LEU A 52 2.88 6.83 -0.47
N PHE A 53 2.17 5.73 -0.61
CA PHE A 53 2.39 4.79 -1.70
C PHE A 53 1.20 4.85 -2.65
N SER A 54 1.48 4.68 -3.93
CA SER A 54 0.50 4.60 -5.01
C SER A 54 0.91 3.47 -5.95
N ASP A 55 0.09 3.16 -6.94
CA ASP A 55 0.46 2.21 -8.00
C ASP A 55 1.68 2.68 -8.80
N ASN A 56 1.96 4.00 -8.81
CA ASN A 56 3.15 4.58 -9.44
C ASN A 56 4.39 4.57 -8.54
N GLY A 57 4.28 4.00 -7.34
CA GLY A 57 5.33 3.96 -6.33
C GLY A 57 5.16 5.02 -5.23
N ARG A 58 6.29 5.38 -4.62
CA ARG A 58 6.34 6.31 -3.48
C ARG A 58 6.07 7.75 -3.93
N VAL A 59 5.15 8.40 -3.22
CA VAL A 59 4.76 9.79 -3.43
C VAL A 59 5.15 10.60 -2.20
N ARG A 60 6.12 11.50 -2.36
CA ARG A 60 6.53 12.42 -1.28
C ARG A 60 5.66 13.68 -1.32
N ILE A 61 5.05 13.99 -0.18
CA ILE A 61 4.18 15.15 -0.01
C ILE A 61 4.85 16.13 0.96
N MET A 62 4.84 17.41 0.61
CA MET A 62 5.41 18.51 1.39
C MET A 62 4.32 19.57 1.64
N PRO A 63 4.37 20.32 2.76
CA PRO A 63 3.55 21.51 2.94
C PRO A 63 3.70 22.48 1.75
N GLY A 64 2.56 22.95 1.25
CA GLY A 64 2.49 23.72 0.02
C GLY A 64 1.04 24.08 -0.34
N PRO A 65 0.76 24.34 -1.63
CA PRO A 65 -0.60 24.60 -2.09
C PRO A 65 -1.58 23.48 -1.68
N PRO A 66 -2.86 23.81 -1.40
CA PRO A 66 -3.82 22.82 -0.95
C PRO A 66 -4.24 21.88 -2.09
N PHE A 67 -4.54 20.64 -1.72
CA PHE A 67 -5.13 19.64 -2.61
C PHE A 67 -6.61 19.94 -2.84
N LYS A 68 -7.01 19.98 -4.11
CA LYS A 68 -8.40 20.16 -4.52
C LYS A 68 -8.94 18.86 -5.13
N PRO A 69 -10.25 18.57 -4.98
CA PRO A 69 -10.85 17.39 -5.61
C PRO A 69 -10.59 17.37 -7.13
N GLY A 70 -10.31 16.18 -7.67
CA GLY A 70 -10.00 15.97 -9.09
C GLY A 70 -8.54 16.22 -9.47
N MET A 71 -7.69 16.67 -8.54
CA MET A 71 -6.25 16.81 -8.78
C MET A 71 -5.54 15.48 -8.52
N SER A 72 -4.82 14.96 -9.53
CA SER A 72 -3.95 13.80 -9.33
C SER A 72 -2.55 14.23 -8.89
N PHE A 73 -2.07 13.66 -7.79
CA PHE A 73 -0.71 13.84 -7.29
C PHE A 73 -0.05 12.46 -7.13
N GLY A 74 0.89 12.14 -8.01
CA GLY A 74 1.51 10.80 -8.05
C GLY A 74 0.50 9.68 -8.38
N GLY A 75 -0.62 9.99 -9.04
CA GLY A 75 -1.69 9.02 -9.30
C GLY A 75 -2.78 8.98 -8.23
N LEU A 76 -2.65 9.74 -7.14
CA LEU A 76 -3.64 9.80 -6.06
C LEU A 76 -4.46 11.08 -6.14
N ASP A 77 -5.79 10.98 -6.04
CA ASP A 77 -6.64 12.12 -5.71
C ASP A 77 -6.73 12.24 -4.20
N ILE A 78 -5.72 12.89 -3.61
CA ILE A 78 -5.56 13.00 -2.15
C ILE A 78 -6.75 13.71 -1.52
N ALA A 79 -7.29 14.74 -2.17
CA ALA A 79 -8.44 15.49 -1.63
C ALA A 79 -9.69 14.62 -1.57
N ARG A 80 -9.96 13.83 -2.63
CA ARG A 80 -11.07 12.86 -2.63
C ARG A 80 -10.86 11.77 -1.57
N MET A 81 -9.65 11.22 -1.47
CA MET A 81 -9.34 10.20 -0.46
C MET A 81 -9.52 10.71 0.97
N LEU A 82 -9.11 11.95 1.26
CA LEU A 82 -9.33 12.57 2.57
C LEU A 82 -10.81 12.84 2.85
N GLU A 83 -11.58 13.23 1.84
CA GLU A 83 -13.04 13.39 2.00
C GLU A 83 -13.73 12.05 2.31
N GLU A 84 -13.25 10.94 1.75
CA GLU A 84 -13.80 9.60 1.99
C GLU A 84 -13.38 9.00 3.34
N GLN A 85 -12.15 9.28 3.80
CA GLN A 85 -11.57 8.64 4.98
C GLN A 85 -11.60 9.49 6.25
N CYS A 86 -11.67 10.81 6.13
CA CYS A 86 -11.39 11.74 7.23
C CYS A 86 -12.51 12.74 7.55
N ARG A 87 -13.65 12.65 6.86
CA ARG A 87 -14.81 13.49 7.10
C ARG A 87 -15.79 12.88 8.08
#